data_AF-A0A2Z4Y0L7-F1
#
_entry.id   AF-A0A2Z4Y0L7-F1
#
_cell.length_a   1.000
_cell.length_b   1.000
_cell.length_c   1.000
_cell.angle_alpha   90.00
_cell.angle_beta   90.00
_cell.angle_gamma   90.00
#
_symmetry.space_group_name_H-M   'P 1'
#
loop_
_entity.id
_entity.type
_entity.pdbx_description
1 polymer ?
#
loop_
_entity_poly.entity_id
_entity_poly.type
_entity_poly.pdbx_seq_one_letter_code
_entity_poly.pdbx_strand_id
1 'polypeptide(L)'
;MDKKLLRQIKFIDQALEISRNYFLDNFAKMICGDEPYDYFIYRSSSNLTKFFHELEIPYSHDGSTRWRWVKSVLEQISIEENGTQKLLKIYYGLFDNKLNITNQKYSILDDLLNNEKDTDDNSKKAKKAFKKLIEVSCEESSIPNFNDNLLNEIKRNEVVNINDKYCENLLKVAKEKFDRHQRKDAINDLWDIFERFKTYFDSSNKKKSTKVLISKMSAFTNIDKEYLEKEFLYLTSLGNNYNIRHHEHNKIILDDNAYDFLFYKILNFLNLIIDVLRNTDKK
;
A
#
# COMPACT_ATOMS: atom_id res chain seq x y z
N MET A 1 -26.35 1.37 20.65
CA MET A 1 -25.28 2.14 19.96
C MET A 1 -25.93 3.11 18.99
N ASP A 2 -25.56 4.40 18.99
CA ASP A 2 -26.13 5.44 18.13
C ASP A 2 -25.98 5.07 16.63
N LYS A 3 -27.02 5.30 15.81
CA LYS A 3 -27.01 5.05 14.35
C LYS A 3 -25.86 5.78 13.66
N LYS A 4 -25.49 6.97 14.14
CA LYS A 4 -24.35 7.74 13.62
C LYS A 4 -23.03 7.04 13.89
N LEU A 5 -22.84 6.56 15.12
CA LEU A 5 -21.63 5.85 15.55
C LEU A 5 -21.45 4.54 14.76
N LEU A 6 -22.54 3.78 14.58
CA LEU A 6 -22.54 2.55 13.78
C LEU A 6 -22.13 2.82 12.32
N ARG A 7 -22.56 3.96 11.75
CA ARG A 7 -22.17 4.34 10.39
C ARG A 7 -20.68 4.69 10.29
N GLN A 8 -20.10 5.35 11.29
CA GLN A 8 -18.68 5.70 11.30
C GLN A 8 -17.80 4.46 11.45
N ILE A 9 -18.20 3.53 12.32
CA ILE A 9 -17.55 2.22 12.48
C ILE A 9 -17.50 1.51 11.13
N LYS A 10 -18.63 1.41 10.42
CA LYS A 10 -18.68 0.78 9.09
C LYS A 10 -17.70 1.37 8.08
N PHE A 11 -17.50 2.69 8.06
CA PHE A 11 -16.55 3.31 7.14
C PHE A 11 -15.09 3.00 7.50
N ILE A 12 -14.75 2.94 8.79
CA ILE A 12 -13.40 2.56 9.21
C ILE A 12 -13.16 1.08 8.92
N ASP A 13 -14.15 0.21 9.16
CA ASP A 13 -14.08 -1.21 8.79
C ASP A 13 -13.83 -1.36 7.28
N GLN A 14 -14.61 -0.65 6.45
CA GLN A 14 -14.44 -0.67 5.00
C GLN A 14 -13.07 -0.14 4.57
N ALA A 15 -12.55 0.92 5.20
CA ALA A 15 -11.21 1.45 4.93
C ALA A 15 -10.11 0.43 5.28
N LEU A 16 -10.25 -0.28 6.40
CA LEU A 16 -9.33 -1.35 6.83
C LEU A 16 -9.39 -2.58 5.93
N GLU A 17 -10.55 -2.86 5.32
CA GLU A 17 -10.74 -3.96 4.37
C GLU A 17 -10.13 -3.63 3.01
N ILE A 18 -10.41 -2.45 2.47
CA ILE A 18 -10.02 -2.06 1.10
C ILE A 18 -8.56 -1.60 1.03
N SER A 19 -8.09 -0.81 1.99
CA SER A 19 -6.81 -0.10 1.87
C SER A 19 -6.07 0.07 3.21
N ARG A 20 -6.01 -1.01 4.01
CA ARG A 20 -5.42 -1.04 5.37
C ARG A 20 -4.15 -0.20 5.52
N ASN A 21 -3.11 -0.49 4.74
CA ASN A 21 -1.80 0.17 4.89
C ASN A 21 -1.90 1.67 4.60
N TYR A 22 -2.58 2.06 3.52
CA TYR A 22 -2.78 3.45 3.16
C TYR A 22 -3.56 4.21 4.23
N PHE A 23 -4.64 3.61 4.74
CA PHE A 23 -5.43 4.18 5.82
C PHE A 23 -4.58 4.39 7.08
N LEU A 24 -3.89 3.34 7.54
CA LEU A 24 -3.10 3.37 8.78
C LEU A 24 -1.88 4.28 8.69
N ASP A 25 -1.18 4.35 7.54
CA ASP A 25 -0.05 5.26 7.33
C ASP A 25 -0.47 6.73 7.42
N ASN A 26 -1.54 7.09 6.73
CA ASN A 26 -2.03 8.46 6.73
C ASN A 26 -2.63 8.84 8.07
N PHE A 27 -3.36 7.92 8.71
CA PHE A 27 -3.90 8.16 10.03
C PHE A 27 -2.79 8.34 11.08
N ALA A 28 -1.70 7.56 10.99
CA ALA A 28 -0.53 7.74 11.84
C ALA A 28 0.10 9.13 11.68
N LYS A 29 0.28 9.61 10.43
CA LYS A 29 0.81 10.95 10.17
C LYS A 29 -0.11 12.06 10.70
N MET A 30 -1.43 11.91 10.60
CA MET A 30 -2.41 12.84 11.20
C MET A 30 -2.29 12.87 12.73
N ILE A 31 -2.13 11.72 13.39
CA ILE A 31 -1.93 11.65 14.85
C ILE A 31 -0.61 12.34 15.25
N CYS A 32 0.46 12.14 14.46
CA CYS A 32 1.75 12.79 14.70
C CYS A 32 1.77 14.29 14.40
N GLY A 33 0.86 14.79 13.56
CA GLY A 33 0.92 16.15 13.00
C GLY A 33 2.10 16.33 12.05
N ASP A 34 2.43 15.29 11.27
CA ASP A 34 3.50 15.31 10.28
C ASP A 34 2.97 15.71 8.90
N GLU A 35 3.82 16.22 8.01
CA GLU A 35 3.45 16.54 6.62
C GLU A 35 2.82 15.32 5.90
N PRO A 36 1.76 15.53 5.08
CA PRO A 36 1.16 16.80 4.66
C PRO A 36 0.06 17.34 5.61
N TYR A 37 -0.02 16.82 6.84
CA TYR A 37 -1.09 17.07 7.81
C TYR A 37 -0.68 18.07 8.90
N ASP A 38 0.04 19.13 8.52
CA ASP A 38 0.60 20.17 9.40
C ASP A 38 -0.45 21.02 10.16
N TYR A 39 -1.72 20.90 9.79
CA TYR A 39 -2.88 21.46 10.50
C TYR A 39 -3.40 20.55 11.63
N PHE A 40 -2.85 19.36 11.83
CA PHE A 40 -3.00 18.61 13.07
C PHE A 40 -1.91 19.02 14.06
N ILE A 41 -2.23 18.94 15.36
CA ILE A 41 -1.25 19.25 16.41
C ILE A 41 -0.07 18.30 16.30
N TYR A 42 1.12 18.86 16.16
CA TYR A 42 2.37 18.12 16.22
C TYR A 42 2.54 17.46 17.59
N ARG A 43 2.71 16.14 17.61
CA ARG A 43 2.93 15.35 18.84
C ARG A 43 4.33 14.76 18.85
N SER A 44 5.18 15.23 19.77
CA SER A 44 6.45 14.57 20.09
C SER A 44 6.22 13.16 20.64
N SER A 45 7.28 12.34 20.74
CA SER A 45 7.20 11.00 21.32
C SER A 45 6.58 10.97 22.73
N SER A 46 6.90 11.94 23.59
CA SER A 46 6.28 12.07 24.91
C SER A 46 4.79 12.42 24.83
N ASN A 47 4.42 13.31 23.90
CA ASN A 47 3.02 13.71 23.70
C ASN A 47 2.20 12.59 23.06
N LEU A 48 2.80 11.73 22.24
CA LEU A 48 2.16 10.53 21.70
C LEU A 48 1.84 9.52 22.81
N THR A 49 2.80 9.21 23.68
CA THR A 49 2.55 8.37 24.87
C THR A 49 1.41 8.93 25.70
N LYS A 50 1.48 10.24 26.01
CA LYS A 50 0.43 10.92 26.78
C LYS A 50 -0.94 10.80 26.11
N PHE A 51 -1.02 11.08 24.82
CA PHE A 51 -2.25 11.02 24.04
C PHE A 51 -2.91 9.63 24.09
N PHE A 52 -2.15 8.56 23.86
CA PHE A 52 -2.70 7.20 23.94
C PHE A 52 -3.13 6.84 25.37
N HIS A 53 -2.33 7.18 26.38
CA HIS A 53 -2.67 6.91 27.78
C HIS A 53 -3.94 7.65 28.24
N GLU A 54 -4.13 8.90 27.85
CA GLU A 54 -5.34 9.67 28.17
C GLU A 54 -6.59 9.10 27.47
N LEU A 55 -6.42 8.38 26.36
CA LEU A 55 -7.47 7.60 25.73
C LEU A 55 -7.64 6.20 26.33
N GLU A 56 -7.00 5.90 27.45
CA GLU A 56 -6.99 4.56 28.09
C GLU A 56 -6.45 3.46 27.16
N ILE A 57 -5.52 3.83 26.28
CA ILE A 57 -4.83 2.96 25.34
C ILE A 57 -3.37 2.92 25.80
N PRO A 58 -2.93 1.89 26.55
CA PRO A 58 -1.70 1.94 27.35
C PRO A 58 -0.42 1.68 26.52
N TYR A 59 -0.26 2.43 25.43
CA TYR A 59 0.89 2.36 24.55
C TYR A 59 1.86 3.52 24.81
N SER A 60 3.13 3.17 25.01
CA SER A 60 4.21 4.12 25.22
C SER A 60 5.20 4.08 24.06
N HIS A 61 5.59 5.27 23.59
CA HIS A 61 6.52 5.43 22.49
C HIS A 61 7.90 4.82 22.82
N ASP A 62 8.44 4.03 21.90
CA ASP A 62 9.63 3.19 22.12
C ASP A 62 10.97 3.83 21.72
N GLY A 63 10.93 5.02 21.12
CA GLY A 63 12.10 5.76 20.65
C GLY A 63 12.38 5.59 19.15
N SER A 64 11.60 4.77 18.46
CA SER A 64 11.65 4.66 16.99
C SER A 64 11.03 5.90 16.31
N THR A 65 10.98 5.89 14.97
CA THR A 65 10.38 6.99 14.22
C THR A 65 8.88 7.13 14.55
N ARG A 66 8.47 8.31 15.03
CA ARG A 66 7.09 8.60 15.53
C ARG A 66 5.97 8.00 14.67
N TRP A 67 5.87 8.35 13.39
CA TRP A 67 4.79 7.87 12.54
C TRP A 67 4.82 6.35 12.32
N ARG A 68 6.03 5.73 12.27
CA ARG A 68 6.18 4.28 12.15
C ARG A 68 5.73 3.57 13.42
N TRP A 69 6.11 4.13 14.57
CA TRP A 69 5.64 3.64 15.86
C TRP A 69 4.12 3.72 15.95
N VAL A 70 3.53 4.90 15.66
CA VAL A 70 2.07 5.07 15.69
C VAL A 70 1.38 4.11 14.73
N LYS A 71 1.88 3.93 13.49
CA LYS A 71 1.34 2.94 12.56
C LYS A 71 1.29 1.54 13.18
N SER A 72 2.41 1.09 13.77
CA SER A 72 2.48 -0.25 14.39
C SER A 72 1.50 -0.42 15.56
N VAL A 73 1.27 0.64 16.34
CA VAL A 73 0.24 0.66 17.40
C VAL A 73 -1.16 0.56 16.80
N LEU A 74 -1.46 1.32 15.74
CA LEU A 74 -2.77 1.26 15.08
C LEU A 74 -3.01 -0.11 14.42
N GLU A 75 -1.98 -0.75 13.86
CA GLU A 75 -2.05 -2.12 13.33
C GLU A 75 -2.44 -3.12 14.43
N GLN A 76 -1.79 -3.05 15.59
CA GLN A 76 -2.13 -3.90 16.74
C GLN A 76 -3.56 -3.64 17.22
N ILE A 77 -3.94 -2.38 17.41
CA ILE A 77 -5.30 -2.00 17.84
C ILE A 77 -6.35 -2.51 16.83
N SER A 78 -6.07 -2.45 15.53
CA SER A 78 -7.03 -2.81 14.49
C SER A 78 -7.43 -4.28 14.47
N ILE A 79 -6.64 -5.17 15.09
CA ILE A 79 -6.93 -6.60 15.18
C ILE A 79 -7.44 -7.03 16.57
N GLU A 80 -7.46 -6.11 17.53
CA GLU A 80 -8.00 -6.37 18.87
C GLU A 80 -9.53 -6.40 18.88
N GLU A 81 -10.09 -6.96 19.95
CA GLU A 81 -11.51 -6.83 20.22
C GLU A 81 -11.90 -5.34 20.29
N ASN A 82 -12.95 -4.98 19.55
CA ASN A 82 -13.41 -3.60 19.38
C ASN A 82 -12.36 -2.64 18.78
N GLY A 83 -11.43 -3.16 17.97
CA GLY A 83 -10.35 -2.39 17.35
C GLY A 83 -10.84 -1.16 16.59
N THR A 84 -11.88 -1.30 15.77
CA THR A 84 -12.47 -0.18 15.02
C THR A 84 -13.05 0.90 15.93
N GLN A 85 -13.67 0.51 17.04
CA GLN A 85 -14.17 1.45 18.05
C GLN A 85 -13.01 2.20 18.73
N LYS A 86 -11.88 1.53 18.99
CA LYS A 86 -10.67 2.16 19.52
C LYS A 86 -10.04 3.14 18.51
N LEU A 87 -9.97 2.79 17.22
CA LEU A 87 -9.52 3.70 16.16
C LEU A 87 -10.43 4.93 16.04
N LEU A 88 -11.75 4.73 16.19
CA LEU A 88 -12.69 5.84 16.22
C LEU A 88 -12.53 6.71 17.48
N LYS A 89 -12.25 6.10 18.65
CA LYS A 89 -11.90 6.82 19.89
C LYS A 89 -10.65 7.69 19.68
N ILE A 90 -9.63 7.17 19.01
CA ILE A 90 -8.42 7.91 18.65
C ILE A 90 -8.75 9.10 17.75
N TYR A 91 -9.56 8.91 16.69
CA TYR A 91 -10.00 10.00 15.82
C TYR A 91 -10.68 11.12 16.60
N TYR A 92 -11.63 10.77 17.48
CA TYR A 92 -12.30 11.78 18.32
C TYR A 92 -11.33 12.48 19.28
N GLY A 93 -10.36 11.75 19.83
CA GLY A 93 -9.32 12.30 20.69
C GLY A 93 -8.47 13.39 20.01
N LEU A 94 -8.31 13.36 18.68
CA LEU A 94 -7.60 14.40 17.94
C LEU A 94 -8.28 15.77 18.00
N PHE A 95 -9.57 15.83 18.36
CA PHE A 95 -10.37 17.05 18.45
C PHE A 95 -10.86 17.33 19.87
N ASP A 96 -10.47 16.52 20.86
CA ASP A 96 -10.79 16.79 22.25
C ASP A 96 -9.89 17.91 22.76
N ASN A 97 -10.48 19.06 23.04
CA ASN A 97 -9.76 20.22 23.57
C ASN A 97 -9.01 19.87 24.87
N LYS A 98 -9.51 18.95 25.70
CA LYS A 98 -8.82 18.54 26.95
C LYS A 98 -7.53 17.77 26.69
N LEU A 99 -7.48 16.98 25.61
CA LEU A 99 -6.30 16.22 25.17
C LEU A 99 -5.34 17.07 24.32
N ASN A 100 -5.85 18.17 23.75
CA ASN A 100 -5.12 19.09 22.89
C ASN A 100 -4.55 20.32 23.63
N ILE A 101 -4.95 20.58 24.88
CA ILE A 101 -4.39 21.65 25.72
C ILE A 101 -3.08 21.18 26.35
N THR A 102 -1.97 21.59 25.77
CA THR A 102 -0.72 21.77 26.51
C THR A 102 -0.85 23.06 27.32
N ASN A 103 -0.85 22.94 28.65
CA ASN A 103 -0.72 24.02 29.64
C ASN A 103 -1.70 25.21 29.52
N GLN A 104 -2.87 25.15 30.17
CA GLN A 104 -3.32 26.18 31.12
C GLN A 104 -4.62 25.79 31.84
N LYS A 105 -4.72 26.27 33.07
CA LYS A 105 -5.70 25.98 34.12
C LYS A 105 -7.00 26.74 33.83
N TYR A 106 -8.07 26.14 33.31
CA TYR A 106 -9.40 26.81 33.23
C TYR A 106 -10.58 25.83 33.33
N SER A 107 -11.65 26.33 33.96
CA SER A 107 -12.85 25.63 34.45
C SER A 107 -13.75 25.08 33.34
N ILE A 108 -14.07 23.79 33.41
CA ILE A 108 -14.81 22.99 32.41
C ILE A 108 -16.31 23.33 32.34
N LEU A 109 -16.86 24.13 33.26
CA LEU A 109 -18.30 24.34 33.34
C LEU A 109 -18.86 25.45 32.43
N ASP A 110 -18.06 26.45 32.06
CA ASP A 110 -18.57 27.63 31.35
C ASP A 110 -18.69 27.43 29.82
N ASP A 111 -17.89 26.55 29.22
CA ASP A 111 -17.92 26.26 27.78
C ASP A 111 -19.02 25.26 27.37
N LEU A 112 -19.56 24.48 28.31
CA LEU A 112 -20.58 23.47 28.02
C LEU A 112 -21.95 24.08 27.70
N LEU A 113 -22.16 25.38 27.96
CA LEU A 113 -23.47 26.02 27.86
C LEU A 113 -23.53 27.16 26.83
N ASN A 114 -22.41 27.70 26.34
CA ASN A 114 -22.46 28.89 25.48
C ASN A 114 -21.51 28.84 24.29
N ASN A 115 -22.12 28.71 23.11
CA ASN A 115 -21.65 29.11 21.77
C ASN A 115 -21.10 28.03 20.82
N GLU A 116 -21.95 27.66 19.86
CA GLU A 116 -21.58 27.20 18.51
C GLU A 116 -20.85 28.29 17.70
N LYS A 117 -19.80 28.91 18.23
CA LYS A 117 -18.97 29.87 17.49
C LYS A 117 -17.49 29.61 17.78
N ASP A 118 -16.72 29.60 16.69
CA ASP A 118 -15.29 29.33 16.59
C ASP A 118 -14.84 27.87 16.70
N THR A 119 -14.97 27.15 15.59
CA THR A 119 -13.98 26.10 15.29
C THR A 119 -12.91 26.69 14.39
N ASP A 120 -11.71 26.79 14.94
CA ASP A 120 -10.44 27.13 14.28
C ASP A 120 -10.35 26.56 12.86
N ASP A 121 -9.81 27.34 11.92
CA ASP A 121 -9.65 26.97 10.51
C ASP A 121 -8.91 25.63 10.36
N ASN A 122 -7.95 25.37 11.26
CA ASN A 122 -7.22 24.10 11.29
C ASN A 122 -8.11 22.91 11.70
N SER A 123 -9.04 23.08 12.65
CA SER A 123 -9.99 22.02 13.02
C SER A 123 -10.90 21.65 11.85
N LYS A 124 -11.33 22.63 11.06
CA LYS A 124 -12.11 22.40 9.83
C LYS A 124 -11.29 21.67 8.77
N LYS A 125 -10.03 22.09 8.55
CA LYS A 125 -9.09 21.41 7.64
C LYS A 125 -8.82 19.97 8.08
N ALA A 126 -8.57 19.74 9.36
CA ALA A 126 -8.34 18.42 9.95
C ALA A 126 -9.54 17.47 9.76
N LYS A 127 -10.77 17.94 10.04
CA LYS A 127 -12.00 17.16 9.78
C LYS A 127 -12.18 16.86 8.29
N LYS A 128 -11.92 17.84 7.41
CA LYS A 128 -11.99 17.66 5.95
C LYS A 128 -10.95 16.64 5.47
N ALA A 129 -9.74 16.68 6.03
CA ALA A 129 -8.66 15.77 5.68
C ALA A 129 -8.95 14.34 6.09
N PHE A 130 -9.43 14.12 7.31
CA PHE A 130 -9.83 12.78 7.75
C PHE A 130 -11.02 12.26 6.94
N LYS A 131 -12.00 13.12 6.64
CA LYS A 131 -13.10 12.76 5.73
C LYS A 131 -12.57 12.33 4.36
N LYS A 132 -11.61 13.07 3.79
CA LYS A 132 -11.01 12.73 2.51
C LYS A 132 -10.18 11.44 2.59
N LEU A 133 -9.49 11.20 3.71
CA LEU A 133 -8.81 9.93 3.97
C LEU A 133 -9.80 8.77 3.93
N ILE A 134 -10.92 8.87 4.66
CA ILE A 134 -11.97 7.84 4.64
C ILE A 134 -12.56 7.67 3.24
N GLU A 135 -12.89 8.75 2.54
CA GLU A 135 -13.39 8.69 1.16
C GLU A 135 -12.43 7.94 0.26
N VAL A 136 -11.14 8.31 0.25
CA VAL A 136 -10.11 7.65 -0.57
C VAL A 136 -9.84 6.22 -0.11
N SER A 137 -9.89 5.95 1.19
CA SER A 137 -9.64 4.61 1.72
C SER A 137 -10.81 3.65 1.48
N CYS A 138 -12.03 4.16 1.35
CA CYS A 138 -13.22 3.39 1.00
C CYS A 138 -13.49 3.35 -0.50
N GLU A 139 -12.91 4.26 -1.29
CA GLU A 139 -12.84 4.15 -2.74
C GLU A 139 -12.03 2.89 -3.05
N GLU A 140 -12.69 1.85 -3.59
CA GLU A 140 -11.96 0.81 -4.30
C GLU A 140 -11.07 1.52 -5.31
N SER A 141 -9.79 1.13 -5.34
CA SER A 141 -8.86 1.75 -6.27
C SER A 141 -9.48 1.73 -7.68
N SER A 142 -9.41 2.86 -8.37
CA SER A 142 -9.72 2.90 -9.81
C SER A 142 -8.69 2.07 -10.61
N ILE A 143 -7.57 1.71 -9.97
CA ILE A 143 -6.74 0.58 -10.35
C ILE A 143 -7.58 -0.66 -10.03
N PRO A 144 -7.97 -1.48 -11.03
CA PRO A 144 -8.82 -2.65 -10.81
C PRO A 144 -8.37 -3.39 -9.56
N ASN A 145 -9.26 -3.56 -8.59
CA ASN A 145 -9.05 -4.46 -7.48
C ASN A 145 -8.64 -5.79 -8.15
N PHE A 146 -7.39 -6.23 -7.96
CA PHE A 146 -6.92 -7.45 -8.59
C PHE A 146 -7.81 -8.54 -8.03
N ASN A 147 -8.72 -9.02 -8.86
CA ASN A 147 -9.74 -9.97 -8.46
C ASN A 147 -9.03 -11.08 -7.69
N ASP A 148 -9.46 -11.35 -6.46
CA ASP A 148 -9.05 -12.55 -5.72
C ASP A 148 -9.26 -13.82 -6.56
N ASN A 149 -10.07 -13.75 -7.63
CA ASN A 149 -10.11 -14.75 -8.69
C ASN A 149 -8.75 -15.04 -9.33
N LEU A 150 -7.75 -14.17 -9.42
CA LEU A 150 -6.46 -14.57 -9.98
C LEU A 150 -5.75 -15.59 -9.08
N LEU A 151 -5.77 -15.38 -7.75
CA LEU A 151 -5.24 -16.31 -6.75
C LEU A 151 -6.15 -17.54 -6.52
N ASN A 152 -7.46 -17.37 -6.64
CA ASN A 152 -8.45 -18.44 -6.52
C ASN A 152 -8.59 -19.28 -7.81
N GLU A 153 -8.28 -18.74 -8.98
CA GLU A 153 -8.22 -19.47 -10.26
C GLU A 153 -6.88 -20.17 -10.45
N ILE A 154 -5.78 -19.62 -9.90
CA ILE A 154 -4.51 -20.36 -9.73
C ILE A 154 -4.74 -21.65 -8.94
N LYS A 155 -5.65 -21.64 -7.95
CA LYS A 155 -6.04 -22.85 -7.22
C LYS A 155 -7.00 -23.80 -7.97
N ARG A 156 -7.67 -23.35 -9.04
CA ARG A 156 -8.70 -24.15 -9.74
C ARG A 156 -8.23 -24.83 -11.03
N ASN A 157 -7.16 -24.34 -11.64
CA ASN A 157 -6.63 -24.97 -12.84
C ASN A 157 -5.35 -25.70 -12.47
N GLU A 158 -5.47 -27.01 -12.22
CA GLU A 158 -4.38 -27.95 -12.41
C GLU A 158 -3.92 -27.84 -13.87
N VAL A 159 -2.99 -26.93 -14.15
CA VAL A 159 -2.27 -26.90 -15.42
C VAL A 159 -0.80 -27.02 -15.08
N VAL A 160 -0.32 -28.21 -15.37
CA VAL A 160 1.02 -28.73 -15.21
C VAL A 160 1.96 -27.97 -16.14
N ASN A 161 3.16 -27.65 -15.63
CA ASN A 161 4.43 -27.54 -16.35
C ASN A 161 5.11 -26.17 -16.56
N ILE A 162 4.91 -25.21 -15.66
CA ILE A 162 6.04 -24.36 -15.26
C ILE A 162 6.45 -24.84 -13.86
N ASN A 163 7.68 -24.54 -13.44
CA ASN A 163 8.01 -24.52 -12.02
C ASN A 163 7.28 -23.32 -11.34
N ASP A 164 5.95 -23.26 -11.55
CA ASP A 164 4.98 -22.20 -11.29
C ASP A 164 5.04 -21.79 -9.84
N LYS A 165 5.14 -22.79 -8.95
CA LYS A 165 5.24 -22.57 -7.50
C LYS A 165 6.35 -21.59 -7.12
N TYR A 166 7.48 -21.58 -7.83
CA TYR A 166 8.55 -20.60 -7.59
C TYR A 166 8.18 -19.20 -8.10
N CYS A 167 7.62 -19.08 -9.31
CA CYS A 167 7.18 -17.78 -9.85
C CYS A 167 6.00 -17.20 -9.08
N GLU A 168 5.04 -18.03 -8.66
CA GLU A 168 3.91 -17.68 -7.82
C GLU A 168 4.37 -17.22 -6.44
N ASN A 169 5.30 -17.95 -5.81
CA ASN A 169 5.88 -17.53 -4.54
C ASN A 169 6.63 -16.20 -4.68
N LEU A 170 7.45 -16.03 -5.73
CA LEU A 170 8.12 -14.76 -6.00
C LEU A 170 7.12 -13.63 -6.24
N LEU A 171 6.03 -13.87 -6.98
CA LEU A 171 5.02 -12.85 -7.24
C LEU A 171 4.30 -12.44 -5.95
N LYS A 172 4.00 -13.41 -5.07
CA LYS A 172 3.43 -13.15 -3.75
C LYS A 172 4.39 -12.34 -2.89
N VAL A 173 5.65 -12.74 -2.81
CA VAL A 173 6.69 -12.04 -2.03
C VAL A 173 6.93 -10.63 -2.57
N ALA A 174 6.95 -10.45 -3.90
CA ALA A 174 7.09 -9.15 -4.54
C ALA A 174 5.97 -8.19 -4.10
N LYS A 175 4.72 -8.66 -4.07
CA LYS A 175 3.57 -7.87 -3.62
C LYS A 175 3.67 -7.53 -2.14
N GLU A 176 3.98 -8.50 -1.28
CA GLU A 176 4.16 -8.24 0.15
C GLU A 176 5.28 -7.21 0.42
N LYS A 177 6.39 -7.29 -0.32
CA LYS A 177 7.48 -6.31 -0.24
C LYS A 177 7.02 -4.94 -0.70
N PHE A 178 6.26 -4.85 -1.80
CA PHE A 178 5.73 -3.60 -2.31
C PHE A 178 4.82 -2.92 -1.29
N ASP A 179 3.90 -3.68 -0.69
CA ASP A 179 2.98 -3.22 0.36
C ASP A 179 3.71 -2.75 1.63
N ARG A 180 4.90 -3.30 1.90
CA ARG A 180 5.81 -2.89 2.99
C ARG A 180 6.75 -1.75 2.60
N HIS A 181 6.54 -1.08 1.46
CA HIS A 181 7.40 -0.04 0.90
C HIS A 181 8.85 -0.48 0.59
N GLN A 182 9.09 -1.80 0.47
CA GLN A 182 10.36 -2.37 0.03
C GLN A 182 10.41 -2.42 -1.51
N ARG A 183 10.18 -1.27 -2.15
CA ARG A 183 9.88 -1.17 -3.59
C ARG A 183 10.97 -1.74 -4.48
N LYS A 184 12.23 -1.44 -4.16
CA LYS A 184 13.38 -1.97 -4.91
C LYS A 184 13.39 -3.50 -4.89
N ASP A 185 13.25 -4.10 -3.71
CA ASP A 185 13.28 -5.56 -3.54
C ASP A 185 12.06 -6.21 -4.21
N ALA A 186 10.90 -5.55 -4.16
CA ALA A 186 9.69 -5.97 -4.86
C ALA A 186 9.89 -6.01 -6.38
N ILE A 187 10.49 -4.97 -6.95
CA ILE A 187 10.77 -4.89 -8.39
C ILE A 187 11.85 -5.89 -8.79
N ASN A 188 12.86 -6.12 -7.94
CA ASN A 188 13.88 -7.13 -8.20
C ASN A 188 13.26 -8.53 -8.33
N ASP A 189 12.33 -8.90 -7.44
CA ASP A 189 11.62 -10.18 -7.53
C ASP A 189 10.82 -10.29 -8.85
N LEU A 190 10.13 -9.23 -9.27
CA LEU A 190 9.43 -9.22 -10.57
C LEU A 190 10.42 -9.35 -11.75
N TRP A 191 11.59 -8.74 -11.66
CA TRP A 191 12.63 -8.86 -12.68
C TRP A 191 13.21 -10.27 -12.78
N ASP A 192 13.33 -10.98 -11.66
CA ASP A 192 13.75 -12.38 -11.65
C ASP A 192 12.72 -13.28 -12.36
N ILE A 193 11.42 -13.00 -12.17
CA ILE A 193 10.35 -13.67 -12.94
C ILE A 193 10.49 -13.36 -14.44
N PHE A 194 10.69 -12.09 -14.79
CA PHE A 194 10.87 -11.66 -16.19
C PHE A 194 12.05 -12.38 -16.87
N GLU A 195 13.18 -12.46 -16.19
CA GLU A 195 14.36 -13.17 -16.70
C GLU A 195 14.13 -14.67 -16.87
N ARG A 196 13.32 -15.26 -15.99
CA ARG A 196 12.93 -16.66 -16.08
C ARG A 196 12.02 -16.93 -17.29
N PHE A 197 11.06 -16.04 -17.57
CA PHE A 197 10.20 -16.16 -18.76
C PHE A 197 10.97 -16.09 -20.07
N LYS A 198 12.06 -15.30 -20.12
CA LYS A 198 12.93 -15.24 -21.31
C LYS A 198 13.59 -16.58 -21.64
N THR A 199 13.62 -17.53 -20.71
CA THR A 199 14.15 -18.89 -20.87
C THR A 199 13.07 -19.98 -20.84
N TYR A 200 11.78 -19.62 -20.91
CA TYR A 200 10.66 -20.55 -20.76
C TYR A 200 10.65 -21.69 -21.79
N PHE A 201 10.86 -21.36 -23.08
CA PHE A 201 10.78 -22.34 -24.17
C PHE A 201 12.12 -23.02 -24.49
N ASP A 202 13.23 -22.38 -24.14
CA ASP A 202 14.58 -22.88 -24.39
C ASP A 202 15.55 -22.26 -23.37
N SER A 203 15.94 -23.06 -22.37
CA SER A 203 16.86 -22.65 -21.31
C SER A 203 18.31 -22.49 -21.79
N SER A 204 18.67 -23.11 -22.92
CA SER A 204 20.01 -23.02 -23.51
C SER A 204 20.20 -21.78 -24.39
N ASN A 205 19.11 -21.26 -24.95
CA ASN A 205 19.15 -20.11 -25.86
C ASN A 205 18.04 -19.08 -25.55
N LYS A 206 18.37 -18.17 -24.61
CA LYS A 206 17.49 -17.07 -24.18
C LYS A 206 16.92 -16.25 -25.35
N LYS A 207 17.72 -15.95 -26.37
CA LYS A 207 17.29 -15.13 -27.53
C LYS A 207 16.25 -15.87 -28.36
N LYS A 208 16.48 -17.15 -28.64
CA LYS A 208 15.52 -18.01 -29.36
C LYS A 208 14.25 -18.22 -28.55
N SER A 209 14.36 -18.54 -27.26
CA SER A 209 13.22 -18.68 -26.34
C SER A 209 12.35 -17.43 -26.31
N THR A 210 12.97 -16.25 -26.17
CA THR A 210 12.24 -14.97 -26.16
C THR A 210 11.48 -14.74 -27.48
N LYS A 211 12.05 -15.08 -28.64
CA LYS A 211 11.36 -14.95 -29.94
C LYS A 211 10.14 -15.88 -30.07
N VAL A 212 10.22 -17.09 -29.51
CA VAL A 212 9.08 -18.01 -29.46
C VAL A 212 7.98 -17.44 -28.58
N LEU A 213 8.33 -16.92 -27.40
CA LEU A 213 7.39 -16.27 -26.50
C LEU A 213 6.71 -15.07 -27.16
N ILE A 214 7.47 -14.18 -27.80
CA ILE A 214 6.94 -13.02 -28.52
C ILE A 214 5.98 -13.44 -29.64
N SER A 215 6.30 -14.51 -30.38
CA SER A 215 5.41 -15.01 -31.43
C SER A 215 4.07 -15.50 -30.85
N LYS A 216 4.09 -16.15 -29.67
CA LYS A 216 2.87 -16.56 -28.96
C LYS A 216 2.10 -15.36 -28.41
N MET A 217 2.78 -14.38 -27.82
CA MET A 217 2.17 -13.15 -27.31
C MET A 217 1.49 -12.36 -28.44
N SER A 218 2.16 -12.22 -29.58
CA SER A 218 1.62 -11.55 -30.76
C SER A 218 0.36 -12.24 -31.28
N ALA A 219 0.40 -13.57 -31.40
CA ALA A 219 -0.78 -14.35 -31.81
C ALA A 219 -1.95 -14.27 -30.82
N PHE A 220 -1.67 -14.14 -29.52
CA PHE A 220 -2.68 -14.05 -28.47
C PHE A 220 -3.32 -12.65 -28.36
N THR A 221 -2.55 -11.59 -28.60
CA THR A 221 -2.98 -10.19 -28.36
C THR A 221 -3.26 -9.40 -29.62
N ASN A 222 -2.86 -9.89 -30.79
CA ASN A 222 -2.76 -9.13 -32.04
C ASN A 222 -1.78 -7.94 -32.00
N ILE A 223 -0.94 -7.83 -30.97
CA ILE A 223 0.14 -6.84 -30.93
C ILE A 223 1.24 -7.27 -31.90
N ASP A 224 1.79 -6.31 -32.63
CA ASP A 224 2.90 -6.54 -33.55
C ASP A 224 4.16 -7.07 -32.84
N LYS A 225 4.85 -8.02 -33.48
CA LYS A 225 6.05 -8.66 -32.90
C LYS A 225 7.18 -7.65 -32.66
N GLU A 226 7.36 -6.67 -33.53
CA GLU A 226 8.40 -5.65 -33.41
C GLU A 226 8.16 -4.78 -32.17
N TYR A 227 6.90 -4.46 -31.86
CA TYR A 227 6.55 -3.71 -30.65
C TYR A 227 6.89 -4.50 -29.38
N LEU A 228 6.53 -5.79 -29.36
CA LEU A 228 6.85 -6.68 -28.24
C LEU A 228 8.37 -6.88 -28.10
N GLU A 229 9.11 -7.02 -29.20
CA GLU A 229 10.58 -7.09 -29.18
C GLU A 229 11.20 -5.82 -28.58
N LYS A 230 10.71 -4.64 -28.98
CA LYS A 230 11.14 -3.37 -28.39
C LYS A 230 10.86 -3.31 -26.89
N GLU A 231 9.71 -3.78 -26.43
CA GLU A 231 9.38 -3.78 -24.99
C GLU A 231 10.30 -4.72 -24.19
N PHE A 232 10.57 -5.94 -24.68
CA PHE A 232 11.52 -6.85 -24.03
C PHE A 232 12.93 -6.26 -23.94
N LEU A 233 13.40 -5.59 -25.01
CA LEU A 233 14.69 -4.91 -25.04
C LEU A 233 14.72 -3.73 -24.07
N TYR A 234 13.66 -2.92 -24.07
CA TYR A 234 13.52 -1.78 -23.17
C TYR A 234 13.55 -2.21 -21.70
N LEU A 235 12.73 -3.19 -21.30
CA LEU A 235 12.76 -3.75 -19.94
C LEU A 235 14.12 -4.37 -19.62
N THR A 236 14.78 -5.05 -20.56
CA THR A 236 16.14 -5.55 -20.30
C THR A 236 17.12 -4.41 -20.02
N SER A 237 17.05 -3.32 -20.78
CA SER A 237 17.92 -2.15 -20.60
C SER A 237 17.66 -1.42 -19.28
N LEU A 238 16.39 -1.27 -18.87
CA LEU A 238 16.00 -0.68 -17.59
C LEU A 238 16.63 -1.44 -16.42
N GLY A 239 16.48 -2.77 -16.39
CA GLY A 239 16.99 -3.60 -15.30
C GLY A 239 18.51 -3.54 -15.15
N ASN A 240 19.22 -3.28 -16.26
CA ASN A 240 20.68 -3.18 -16.29
C ASN A 240 21.20 -1.78 -15.93
N ASN A 241 20.44 -0.71 -16.20
CA ASN A 241 20.91 0.66 -16.06
C ASN A 241 20.58 1.27 -14.68
N TYR A 242 19.49 0.84 -14.06
CA TYR A 242 19.02 1.37 -12.78
C TYR A 242 19.34 0.44 -11.62
N ASN A 243 19.32 0.98 -10.40
CA ASN A 243 19.55 0.23 -9.16
C ASN A 243 18.33 -0.65 -8.82
N ILE A 244 18.13 -1.68 -9.64
CA ILE A 244 17.04 -2.67 -9.54
C ILE A 244 17.64 -4.04 -9.25
N ARG A 245 18.46 -4.59 -10.16
CA ARG A 245 19.09 -5.92 -10.01
C ARG A 245 20.50 -5.89 -9.44
N HIS A 246 21.29 -4.89 -9.83
CA HIS A 246 22.72 -4.84 -9.54
C HIS A 246 23.01 -3.72 -8.55
N HIS A 247 23.70 -4.05 -7.45
CA HIS A 247 24.11 -3.12 -6.40
C HIS A 247 25.41 -2.37 -6.73
N GLU A 248 25.84 -2.41 -7.98
CA GLU A 248 27.05 -1.74 -8.46
C GLU A 248 26.93 -0.22 -8.25
N HIS A 249 28.02 0.44 -7.84
CA HIS A 249 28.04 1.88 -7.52
C HIS A 249 27.76 2.80 -8.72
N ASN A 250 27.72 2.27 -9.94
CA ASN A 250 27.47 3.02 -11.18
C ASN A 250 25.98 3.08 -11.57
N LYS A 251 25.06 2.46 -10.82
CA LYS A 251 23.63 2.42 -11.16
C LYS A 251 22.89 3.66 -10.65
N ILE A 252 21.98 4.17 -11.48
CA ILE A 252 21.12 5.30 -11.13
C ILE A 252 20.10 4.83 -10.08
N ILE A 253 20.05 5.53 -8.93
CA ILE A 253 19.05 5.31 -7.89
C ILE A 253 17.75 5.99 -8.30
N LEU A 254 16.65 5.26 -8.27
CA LEU A 254 15.32 5.77 -8.56
C LEU A 254 14.67 6.30 -7.28
N ASP A 255 13.77 7.27 -7.44
CA ASP A 255 12.87 7.68 -6.36
C ASP A 255 11.67 6.72 -6.23
N ASP A 256 10.88 6.90 -5.18
CA ASP A 256 9.71 6.05 -4.89
C ASP A 256 8.66 6.07 -6.02
N ASN A 257 8.44 7.22 -6.66
CA ASN A 257 7.45 7.33 -7.75
C ASN A 257 7.90 6.55 -8.99
N ALA A 258 9.18 6.63 -9.33
CA ALA A 258 9.76 5.87 -10.43
C ALA A 258 9.74 4.36 -10.13
N TYR A 259 9.99 3.95 -8.88
CA TYR A 259 9.84 2.56 -8.48
C TYR A 259 8.39 2.08 -8.59
N ASP A 260 7.42 2.86 -8.11
CA ASP A 260 5.99 2.50 -8.20
C ASP A 260 5.55 2.35 -9.67
N PHE A 261 5.92 3.30 -10.53
CA PHE A 261 5.68 3.21 -11.97
C PHE A 261 6.26 1.93 -12.59
N LEU A 262 7.52 1.62 -12.28
CA LEU A 262 8.19 0.43 -12.82
C LEU A 262 7.58 -0.86 -12.30
N PHE A 263 7.19 -0.92 -11.03
CA PHE A 263 6.53 -2.09 -10.45
C PHE A 263 5.26 -2.45 -11.21
N TYR A 264 4.36 -1.48 -11.43
CA TYR A 264 3.12 -1.72 -12.17
C TYR A 264 3.39 -2.04 -13.64
N LYS A 265 4.36 -1.37 -14.27
CA LYS A 265 4.72 -1.62 -15.67
C LYS A 265 5.18 -3.06 -15.87
N ILE A 266 6.13 -3.54 -15.06
CA ILE A 266 6.64 -4.91 -15.21
C ILE A 266 5.60 -5.94 -14.77
N LEU A 267 4.84 -5.68 -13.71
CA LEU A 267 3.77 -6.58 -13.25
C LEU A 267 2.74 -6.84 -14.34
N ASN A 268 2.25 -5.78 -15.00
CA ASN A 268 1.29 -5.91 -16.10
C ASN A 268 1.86 -6.69 -17.28
N PHE A 269 3.13 -6.48 -17.61
CA PHE A 269 3.79 -7.22 -18.67
C PHE A 269 3.94 -8.71 -18.34
N LEU A 270 4.28 -9.04 -17.09
CA LEU A 270 4.38 -10.42 -16.60
C LEU A 270 3.01 -11.11 -16.61
N ASN A 271 1.95 -10.42 -16.20
CA ASN A 271 0.58 -10.96 -16.25
C ASN A 271 0.19 -11.34 -17.67
N LEU A 272 0.47 -10.47 -18.65
CA LEU A 272 0.23 -10.79 -20.05
C LEU A 272 1.00 -12.04 -20.50
N ILE A 273 2.28 -12.16 -20.12
CA ILE A 273 3.07 -13.36 -20.43
C ILE A 273 2.41 -14.61 -19.81
N ILE A 274 2.00 -14.54 -18.55
CA ILE A 274 1.35 -15.65 -17.84
C ILE A 274 0.06 -16.08 -18.56
N ASP A 275 -0.79 -15.14 -18.96
CA ASP A 275 -2.04 -15.44 -19.68
C ASP A 275 -1.77 -16.06 -21.05
N VAL A 276 -0.74 -15.59 -21.75
CA VAL A 276 -0.30 -16.20 -23.02
C VAL A 276 0.12 -17.64 -22.80
N LEU A 277 0.96 -17.92 -21.79
CA LEU A 277 1.46 -19.26 -21.50
C LEU A 277 0.31 -20.21 -21.14
N ARG A 278 -0.59 -19.78 -20.25
CA ARG A 278 -1.79 -20.54 -19.83
C ARG A 278 -2.70 -20.94 -20.98
N ASN A 279 -2.84 -20.08 -21.99
CA ASN A 279 -3.72 -20.34 -23.13
C ASN A 279 -3.01 -21.08 -24.27
N THR A 280 -1.67 -21.10 -24.29
CA THR A 280 -0.93 -21.90 -25.26
C THR A 280 -0.77 -23.36 -24.89
N ASP A 281 -0.91 -23.72 -23.60
CA ASP A 281 -0.77 -25.10 -23.10
C ASP A 281 -2.12 -25.85 -23.04
N LYS A 282 -3.24 -25.19 -23.41
CA LYS A 282 -4.59 -25.76 -23.48
C LYS A 282 -4.97 -26.36 -24.85
N LYS A 283 -4.04 -26.47 -25.78
CA LYS A 283 -4.20 -27.12 -27.09
C LYS A 283 -3.38 -28.40 -27.16
#